data_AF-A0A3D0XHZ3-F1
#
_entry.id   AF-A0A3D0XHZ3-F1
#
_cell.length_a   1.000
_cell.length_b   1.000
_cell.length_c   1.000
_cell.angle_alpha   90.00
_cell.angle_beta   90.00
_cell.angle_gamma   90.00
#
_symmetry.space_group_name_H-M   'P 1'
#
loop_
_entity.id
_entity.type
_entity.pdbx_description
1 polymer ?
#
loop_
_entity_poly.entity_id
_entity_poly.type
_entity_poly.pdbx_seq_one_letter_code
_entity_poly.pdbx_strand_id
1 'polypeptide(L)'
;MPNPFPIRRLCRFTQEKRPSNFDGLRYACLALLLVGCQSPSLTQLPIWETGSRPVERISQGAGEGPAWHPEKGVLFSGEGSILIWKPDQKVQALVKDAGTNGLLFDHEGRLLTCEPLHRRVRRLESDGSWTTLTADYHGLAYNTPNDITVDAAGNIFFSDPRYGDRDSMEM
;
A
#
# COMPACT_ATOMS: atom_id res chain seq x y z
N MET A 1 -25.43 11.26 24.29
CA MET A 1 -24.00 11.25 24.64
C MET A 1 -23.28 10.34 23.65
N PRO A 2 -22.19 10.77 23.00
CA PRO A 2 -21.59 10.04 21.90
C PRO A 2 -20.87 8.80 22.42
N ASN A 3 -21.06 7.68 21.72
CA ASN A 3 -20.39 6.42 21.94
C ASN A 3 -18.90 6.59 21.55
N PRO A 4 -17.93 6.48 22.48
CA PRO A 4 -16.53 6.59 22.15
C PRO A 4 -16.07 5.23 21.61
N PHE A 5 -15.83 5.17 20.31
CA PHE A 5 -15.33 4.02 19.55
C PHE A 5 -14.48 3.03 20.37
N PRO A 6 -14.85 1.73 20.35
CA PRO A 6 -13.88 0.67 20.42
C PRO A 6 -14.01 -0.17 19.15
N ILE A 7 -13.52 0.32 18.01
CA ILE A 7 -13.29 -0.55 16.85
C ILE A 7 -11.79 -0.85 16.80
N ARG A 8 -11.36 -1.77 17.66
CA ARG A 8 -10.16 -2.55 17.40
C ARG A 8 -10.63 -3.79 16.64
N ARG A 9 -10.42 -3.84 15.33
CA ARG A 9 -10.32 -5.12 14.60
C ARG A 9 -9.48 -4.87 13.34
N LEU A 10 -8.19 -5.08 13.55
CA LEU A 10 -7.15 -5.07 12.55
C LEU A 10 -7.07 -6.51 12.00
N CYS A 11 -7.69 -6.77 10.84
CA CYS A 11 -7.54 -8.06 10.18
C CYS A 11 -6.09 -8.18 9.69
N ARG A 12 -5.35 -9.14 10.26
CA ARG A 12 -3.93 -9.38 9.96
C ARG A 12 -3.81 -10.57 9.03
N PHE A 13 -3.30 -10.34 7.81
CA PHE A 13 -2.86 -11.40 6.92
C PHE A 13 -1.32 -11.43 6.90
N THR A 14 -0.75 -12.56 7.33
CA THR A 14 0.70 -12.79 7.30
C THR A 14 1.07 -13.53 6.01
N GLN A 15 1.96 -12.95 5.19
CA GLN A 15 2.64 -13.69 4.14
C GLN A 15 3.65 -14.68 4.78
N GLU A 16 3.72 -15.91 4.27
CA GLU A 16 4.73 -16.90 4.71
C GLU A 16 6.14 -16.45 4.33
N LYS A 17 7.04 -16.41 5.31
CA LYS A 17 8.48 -16.22 5.08
C LYS A 17 9.07 -17.45 4.41
N ARG A 18 9.70 -17.28 3.24
CA ARG A 18 10.62 -18.29 2.69
C ARG A 18 11.92 -18.36 3.52
N PRO A 19 12.50 -19.56 3.72
CA PRO A 19 13.77 -19.72 4.44
C PRO A 19 14.96 -19.30 3.56
N SER A 20 15.88 -18.54 4.15
CA SER A 20 17.16 -18.17 3.52
C SER A 20 18.18 -19.30 3.72
N ASN A 21 18.46 -20.08 2.66
CA ASN A 21 19.61 -20.98 2.63
C ASN A 21 20.79 -20.25 1.97
N PHE A 22 21.80 -19.89 2.77
CA PHE A 22 23.17 -19.74 2.29
C PHE A 22 24.12 -20.14 3.42
N ASP A 23 24.53 -21.40 3.39
CA ASP A 23 25.64 -21.92 4.17
C ASP A 23 26.92 -21.92 3.32
N GLY A 24 28.01 -21.44 3.91
CA GLY A 24 29.33 -22.00 3.65
C GLY A 24 30.37 -21.08 3.03
N LEU A 25 31.09 -20.32 3.87
CA LEU A 25 32.57 -20.37 3.85
C LEU A 25 33.16 -19.92 5.19
N ARG A 26 34.08 -20.72 5.69
CA ARG A 26 34.68 -20.66 7.03
C ARG A 26 36.09 -20.04 6.98
N TYR A 27 36.38 -19.22 7.99
CA TYR A 27 37.67 -18.79 8.58
C TYR A 27 38.70 -18.01 7.72
N ALA A 28 38.98 -16.77 8.13
CA ALA A 28 40.15 -16.40 8.95
C ALA A 28 40.61 -14.96 8.69
N CYS A 29 40.60 -14.13 9.74
CA CYS A 29 41.65 -13.16 10.12
C CYS A 29 41.04 -12.13 11.08
N LEU A 30 41.18 -12.42 12.38
CA LEU A 30 40.90 -11.48 13.45
C LEU A 30 42.07 -10.48 13.53
N ALA A 31 41.92 -9.33 12.87
CA ALA A 31 42.71 -8.15 13.17
C ALA A 31 41.74 -7.09 13.70
N LEU A 32 41.68 -6.97 15.02
CA LEU A 32 40.84 -6.00 15.73
C LEU A 32 41.46 -4.60 15.57
N LEU A 33 41.22 -3.96 14.43
CA LEU A 33 41.34 -2.51 14.32
C LEU A 33 40.03 -1.93 14.87
N LEU A 34 40.07 -1.47 16.12
CA LEU A 34 39.06 -0.57 16.69
C LEU A 34 39.16 0.78 15.97
N VAL A 35 38.79 0.80 14.68
CA VAL A 35 38.33 2.02 14.05
C VAL A 35 36.99 2.29 14.73
N GLY A 36 36.95 3.33 15.55
CA GLY A 36 35.70 3.85 16.07
C GLY A 36 34.81 4.17 14.89
N CYS A 37 33.95 3.22 14.53
CA CYS A 37 32.89 3.41 13.55
C CYS A 37 31.92 4.37 14.21
N GLN A 38 32.20 5.66 14.11
CA GLN A 38 31.19 6.67 14.33
C GLN A 38 30.20 6.44 13.20
N SER A 39 29.13 5.71 13.51
CA SER A 39 27.94 5.73 12.69
C SER A 39 27.66 7.21 12.44
N PRO A 40 27.68 7.72 11.20
CA PRO A 40 27.26 9.07 10.97
C PRO A 40 25.86 9.14 11.59
N SER A 41 25.70 10.00 12.59
CA SER A 41 24.37 10.41 13.04
C SER A 41 23.69 10.85 11.76
N LEU A 42 22.69 10.08 11.32
CA LEU A 42 21.88 10.45 10.17
C LEU A 42 21.13 11.69 10.61
N THR A 43 21.75 12.86 10.44
CA THR A 43 21.08 14.14 10.56
C THR A 43 19.96 14.04 9.55
N GLN A 44 18.74 13.92 10.07
CA GLN A 44 17.56 13.66 9.26
C GLN A 44 17.45 14.81 8.27
N LEU A 45 17.84 14.55 7.02
CA LEU A 45 17.77 15.56 5.99
C LEU A 45 16.32 16.02 5.91
N PRO A 46 16.08 17.33 5.70
CA PRO A 46 14.73 17.80 5.59
C PRO A 46 14.06 17.08 4.41
N ILE A 47 12.85 16.57 4.64
CA ILE A 47 12.06 15.85 3.60
C ILE A 47 11.83 16.74 2.38
N TRP A 48 11.80 18.06 2.61
CA TRP A 48 11.62 19.09 1.60
C TRP A 48 12.81 20.03 1.58
N GLU A 49 13.17 20.53 0.39
CA GLU A 49 14.13 21.63 0.27
C GLU A 49 13.64 22.87 1.03
N THR A 50 14.53 23.55 1.74
CA THR A 50 14.19 24.76 2.49
C THR A 50 13.63 25.83 1.56
N GLY A 51 12.43 26.36 1.89
CA GLY A 51 11.75 27.37 1.06
C GLY A 51 10.84 26.79 -0.03
N SER A 52 10.77 25.46 -0.19
CA SER A 52 9.80 24.83 -1.09
C SER A 52 8.37 25.13 -0.67
N ARG A 53 7.48 25.17 -1.67
CA ARG A 53 6.04 25.39 -1.50
C ARG A 53 5.27 24.33 -2.26
N PRO A 54 4.12 23.85 -1.74
CA PRO A 54 3.23 22.99 -2.49
C PRO A 54 2.84 23.65 -3.81
N VAL A 55 2.86 22.88 -4.89
CA VAL A 55 2.39 23.33 -6.21
C VAL A 55 1.25 22.42 -6.62
N GLU A 56 0.13 23.02 -6.98
CA GLU A 56 -1.00 22.30 -7.56
C GLU A 56 -0.62 21.78 -8.96
N ARG A 57 -0.75 20.47 -9.17
CA ARG A 57 -0.41 19.81 -10.44
C ARG A 57 -1.62 19.21 -11.15
N ILE A 58 -2.69 18.92 -10.42
CA ILE A 58 -3.90 18.27 -10.92
C ILE A 58 -5.09 19.01 -10.31
N SER A 59 -5.74 19.89 -11.08
CA SER A 59 -6.82 20.74 -10.55
C SER A 59 -8.08 19.97 -10.18
N GLN A 60 -8.33 18.84 -10.84
CA GLN A 60 -9.43 17.94 -10.51
C GLN A 60 -9.14 17.01 -9.32
N GLY A 61 -7.93 17.06 -8.75
CA GLY A 61 -7.50 16.16 -7.68
C GLY A 61 -7.08 14.77 -8.17
N ALA A 62 -6.58 13.95 -7.24
CA ALA A 62 -6.08 12.60 -7.50
C ALA A 62 -7.07 11.53 -7.03
N GLY A 63 -8.37 11.73 -7.29
CA GLY A 63 -9.42 10.74 -6.99
C GLY A 63 -9.33 10.13 -5.59
N GLU A 64 -9.45 8.81 -5.52
CA GLU A 64 -9.33 7.99 -4.31
C GLU A 64 -8.01 7.21 -4.27
N GLY A 65 -7.50 6.94 -3.06
CA GLY A 65 -6.33 6.08 -2.86
C GLY A 65 -5.08 6.47 -3.65
N PRO A 66 -4.58 7.73 -3.60
CA PRO A 66 -3.37 8.10 -4.32
C PRO A 66 -2.14 7.32 -3.82
N ALA A 67 -1.45 6.63 -4.73
CA ALA A 67 -0.28 5.81 -4.48
C ALA A 67 0.91 6.26 -5.35
N TRP A 68 2.01 6.65 -4.72
CA TRP A 68 3.23 7.07 -5.40
C TRP A 68 4.16 5.89 -5.72
N HIS A 69 4.74 5.89 -6.93
CA HIS A 69 5.84 5.02 -7.31
C HIS A 69 6.90 5.81 -8.08
N PRO A 70 8.20 5.68 -7.73
CA PRO A 70 9.27 6.51 -8.29
C PRO A 70 9.36 6.44 -9.82
N GLU A 71 9.17 5.25 -10.40
CA GLU A 71 9.26 5.06 -11.86
C GLU A 71 7.92 5.22 -12.62
N LYS A 72 6.79 4.97 -11.94
CA LYS A 72 5.47 4.93 -12.58
C LYS A 72 4.73 6.27 -12.44
N GLY A 73 4.95 7.01 -11.36
CA GLY A 73 4.22 8.24 -11.04
C GLY A 73 3.19 8.02 -9.92
N VAL A 74 2.19 8.91 -9.87
CA VAL A 74 1.07 8.78 -8.93
C VAL A 74 -0.05 7.99 -9.60
N LEU A 75 -0.45 6.86 -9.01
CA LEU A 75 -1.65 6.14 -9.39
C LEU A 75 -2.78 6.50 -8.42
N PHE A 76 -4.00 6.50 -8.90
CA PHE A 76 -5.17 6.73 -8.06
C PHE A 76 -6.42 6.14 -8.71
N SER A 77 -7.41 5.79 -7.91
CA SER A 77 -8.70 5.35 -8.44
C SER A 77 -9.56 6.55 -8.82
N GLY A 78 -10.15 6.51 -10.00
CA GLY A 78 -11.02 7.58 -10.49
C GLY A 78 -11.75 7.13 -11.75
N GLU A 79 -12.98 7.63 -11.93
CA GLU A 79 -13.79 7.33 -13.13
C GLU A 79 -13.96 5.81 -13.38
N GLY A 80 -14.07 5.02 -12.31
CA GLY A 80 -14.16 3.55 -12.37
C GLY A 80 -12.86 2.82 -12.75
N SER A 81 -11.78 3.55 -12.99
CA SER A 81 -10.48 3.06 -13.46
C SER A 81 -9.38 3.27 -12.41
N ILE A 82 -8.22 2.65 -12.64
CA ILE A 82 -6.96 3.08 -12.05
C ILE A 82 -6.33 4.06 -13.03
N LEU A 83 -6.19 5.31 -12.61
CA LEU A 83 -5.57 6.41 -13.35
C LEU A 83 -4.11 6.57 -12.94
N ILE A 84 -3.32 7.16 -13.83
CA ILE A 84 -1.90 7.45 -13.62
C ILE A 84 -1.59 8.89 -14.04
N TRP A 85 -0.79 9.56 -13.21
CA TRP A 85 -0.25 10.88 -13.47
C TRP A 85 1.27 10.87 -13.32
N LYS A 86 1.93 11.54 -14.27
CA LYS A 86 3.36 11.85 -14.25
C LYS A 86 3.55 13.36 -14.41
N PRO A 87 4.65 13.94 -13.88
CA PRO A 87 4.99 15.33 -14.12
C PRO A 87 4.91 15.69 -15.60
N ASP A 88 4.32 16.85 -15.89
CA ASP A 88 4.16 17.43 -17.23
C ASP A 88 3.34 16.58 -18.23
N GLN A 89 2.62 15.56 -17.73
CA GLN A 89 1.74 14.71 -18.53
C GLN A 89 0.28 14.87 -18.09
N LYS A 90 -0.63 14.60 -19.04
CA LYS A 90 -2.05 14.47 -18.73
C LYS A 90 -2.28 13.16 -17.97
N VAL A 91 -3.29 13.16 -17.10
CA VAL A 91 -3.81 11.96 -16.45
C VAL A 91 -4.29 10.97 -17.52
N GLN A 92 -3.96 9.70 -17.34
CA GLN A 92 -4.32 8.62 -18.26
C GLN A 92 -4.88 7.41 -17.49
N ALA A 93 -5.73 6.60 -18.12
CA ALA A 93 -6.17 5.34 -17.54
C ALA A 93 -5.10 4.26 -17.74
N LEU A 94 -4.67 3.62 -16.64
CA LEU A 94 -3.77 2.48 -16.63
C LEU A 94 -4.55 1.16 -16.71
N VAL A 95 -5.59 1.03 -15.89
CA VAL A 95 -6.49 -0.13 -15.87
C VAL A 95 -7.91 0.38 -15.93
N LYS A 96 -8.60 0.12 -17.04
CA LYS A 96 -10.01 0.51 -17.21
C LYS A 96 -10.92 -0.43 -16.43
N ASP A 97 -12.05 0.11 -15.98
CA ASP A 97 -13.12 -0.65 -15.31
C ASP A 97 -12.62 -1.48 -14.12
N ALA A 98 -11.60 -0.96 -13.41
CA ALA A 98 -10.96 -1.63 -12.28
C ALA A 98 -11.87 -1.68 -11.04
N GLY A 99 -12.73 -0.67 -10.85
CA GLY A 99 -13.68 -0.60 -9.72
C GLY A 99 -13.00 -0.62 -8.35
N THR A 100 -11.85 0.05 -8.23
CA THR A 100 -11.04 0.12 -7.01
C THR A 100 -11.40 1.31 -6.14
N ASN A 101 -10.81 1.38 -4.94
CA ASN A 101 -10.85 2.54 -4.07
C ASN A 101 -9.42 2.88 -3.58
N GLY A 102 -9.03 2.41 -2.40
CA GLY A 102 -7.68 2.53 -1.88
C GLY A 102 -6.65 1.77 -2.70
N LEU A 103 -5.52 2.43 -2.98
CA LEU A 103 -4.37 1.85 -3.66
C LEU A 103 -3.11 2.05 -2.80
N LEU A 104 -2.17 1.11 -2.88
CA LEU A 104 -0.84 1.24 -2.28
C LEU A 104 0.17 0.38 -3.03
N PHE A 105 1.40 0.86 -3.18
CA PHE A 105 2.50 -0.01 -3.59
C PHE A 105 3.08 -0.75 -2.38
N ASP A 106 3.22 -2.07 -2.49
CA ASP A 106 3.95 -2.85 -1.49
C ASP A 106 5.47 -2.65 -1.61
N HIS A 107 6.24 -3.24 -0.70
CA HIS A 107 7.70 -3.13 -0.66
C HIS A 107 8.41 -3.72 -1.90
N GLU A 108 7.69 -4.51 -2.72
CA GLU A 108 8.18 -5.09 -3.98
C GLU A 108 7.75 -4.26 -5.21
N GLY A 109 7.06 -3.14 -5.03
CA GLY A 109 6.59 -2.27 -6.12
C GLY A 109 5.34 -2.79 -6.84
N ARG A 110 4.65 -3.77 -6.26
CA ARG A 110 3.36 -4.29 -6.76
C ARG A 110 2.22 -3.46 -6.22
N LEU A 111 1.14 -3.32 -6.98
CA LEU A 111 0.02 -2.46 -6.59
C LEU A 111 -1.04 -3.27 -5.84
N LEU A 112 -1.25 -2.97 -4.57
CA LEU A 112 -2.37 -3.43 -3.76
C LEU A 112 -3.60 -2.58 -4.05
N THR A 113 -4.77 -3.21 -4.12
CA THR A 113 -6.04 -2.55 -4.42
C THR A 113 -7.15 -3.04 -3.49
N CYS A 114 -7.94 -2.10 -2.97
CA CYS A 114 -9.24 -2.38 -2.38
C CYS A 114 -10.30 -2.35 -3.49
N GLU A 115 -11.08 -3.43 -3.65
CA GLU A 115 -12.16 -3.55 -4.62
C GLU A 115 -13.52 -3.61 -3.90
N PRO A 116 -14.16 -2.46 -3.62
CA PRO A 116 -15.38 -2.41 -2.81
C PRO A 116 -16.53 -3.22 -3.42
N LEU A 117 -16.73 -3.15 -4.73
CA LEU A 117 -17.84 -3.84 -5.41
C LEU A 117 -17.65 -5.35 -5.43
N HIS A 118 -16.41 -5.81 -5.56
CA HIS A 118 -16.06 -7.23 -5.54
C HIS A 118 -15.78 -7.75 -4.13
N ARG A 119 -15.91 -6.90 -3.09
CA ARG A 119 -15.72 -7.24 -1.68
C ARG A 119 -14.39 -7.96 -1.43
N ARG A 120 -13.29 -7.49 -2.03
CA ARG A 120 -11.98 -8.16 -1.95
C ARG A 120 -10.79 -7.20 -1.98
N VAL A 121 -9.64 -7.72 -1.61
CA VAL A 121 -8.33 -7.08 -1.79
C VAL A 121 -7.55 -7.85 -2.84
N ARG A 122 -7.01 -7.14 -3.82
CA ARG A 122 -6.21 -7.69 -4.93
C ARG A 122 -4.82 -7.06 -5.00
N ARG A 123 -3.94 -7.72 -5.73
CA ARG A 123 -2.60 -7.25 -6.05
C ARG A 123 -2.34 -7.40 -7.55
N LEU A 124 -1.91 -6.32 -8.19
CA LEU A 124 -1.36 -6.36 -9.55
C LEU A 124 0.13 -6.69 -9.44
N GLU A 125 0.47 -7.88 -9.92
CA GLU A 125 1.83 -8.40 -9.95
C GLU A 125 2.67 -7.65 -11.01
N SER A 126 3.99 -7.75 -10.90
CA SER A 126 4.93 -7.07 -11.80
C SER A 126 4.84 -7.53 -13.25
N ASP A 127 4.34 -8.74 -13.50
CA ASP A 127 4.09 -9.30 -14.84
C ASP A 127 2.73 -8.86 -15.43
N GLY A 128 1.95 -8.06 -14.69
CA GLY A 128 0.63 -7.58 -15.08
C GLY A 128 -0.51 -8.54 -14.73
N SER A 129 -0.23 -9.70 -14.12
CA SER A 129 -1.25 -10.60 -13.62
C SER A 129 -1.86 -10.11 -12.31
N TRP A 130 -3.03 -10.64 -11.97
CA TRP A 130 -3.75 -10.23 -10.76
C TRP A 130 -3.94 -11.38 -9.79
N THR A 131 -3.63 -11.12 -8.53
CA THR A 131 -3.78 -12.07 -7.42
C THR A 131 -4.83 -11.56 -6.44
N THR A 132 -5.83 -12.38 -6.10
CA THR A 132 -6.73 -12.10 -4.97
C THR A 132 -6.01 -12.48 -3.68
N LEU A 133 -5.82 -11.51 -2.79
CA LEU A 133 -5.16 -11.73 -1.50
C LEU A 133 -6.16 -12.22 -0.45
N THR A 134 -7.36 -11.65 -0.46
CA THR A 134 -8.48 -12.07 0.39
C THR A 134 -9.82 -11.55 -0.15
N ALA A 135 -10.91 -12.28 0.10
CA ALA A 135 -12.28 -11.90 -0.27
C ALA A 135 -13.30 -12.12 0.87
N ASP A 136 -12.90 -12.76 1.97
CA ASP A 136 -13.77 -13.05 3.10
C ASP A 136 -12.96 -13.16 4.41
N TYR A 137 -13.66 -13.15 5.54
CA TYR A 137 -13.11 -13.45 6.84
C TYR A 137 -13.96 -14.52 7.52
N HIS A 138 -13.38 -15.70 7.74
CA HIS A 138 -14.09 -16.88 8.25
C HIS A 138 -15.35 -17.24 7.43
N GLY A 139 -15.30 -17.09 6.10
CA GLY A 139 -16.41 -17.39 5.20
C GLY A 139 -17.47 -16.29 5.12
N LEU A 140 -17.30 -15.17 5.82
CA LEU A 140 -18.18 -14.01 5.77
C LEU A 140 -17.58 -12.97 4.82
N ALA A 141 -18.32 -12.56 3.79
CA ALA A 141 -17.80 -11.62 2.81
C ALA A 141 -17.57 -10.23 3.42
N TYR A 142 -16.48 -9.56 3.03
CA TYR A 142 -16.19 -8.19 3.48
C TYR A 142 -17.29 -7.20 3.14
N ASN A 143 -17.48 -6.15 3.91
CA ASN A 143 -18.48 -5.14 3.64
C ASN A 143 -18.14 -4.29 2.40
N THR A 144 -17.14 -3.41 2.51
CA THR A 144 -16.73 -2.49 1.46
C THR A 144 -15.27 -2.11 1.67
N PRO A 145 -14.30 -2.96 1.27
CA PRO A 145 -12.88 -2.63 1.37
C PRO A 145 -12.58 -1.25 0.81
N ASN A 146 -11.98 -0.37 1.62
CA ASN A 146 -11.88 1.05 1.31
C ASN A 146 -10.42 1.49 1.19
N ASP A 147 -9.66 1.56 2.27
CA ASP A 147 -8.24 1.97 2.27
C ASP A 147 -7.31 0.82 2.68
N ILE A 148 -6.04 0.89 2.27
CA ILE A 148 -5.04 -0.15 2.50
C ILE A 148 -3.67 0.43 2.86
N THR A 149 -2.96 -0.22 3.79
CA THR A 149 -1.60 0.11 4.20
C THR A 149 -0.79 -1.15 4.48
N VAL A 150 0.54 -1.03 4.53
CA VAL A 150 1.47 -2.12 4.78
C VAL A 150 2.49 -1.68 5.83
N ASP A 151 2.73 -2.51 6.85
CA ASP A 151 3.77 -2.22 7.83
C ASP A 151 5.17 -2.63 7.37
N ALA A 152 6.19 -2.30 8.18
CA ALA A 152 7.58 -2.63 7.89
C ALA A 152 7.87 -4.14 7.84
N ALA A 153 7.01 -4.98 8.42
CA ALA A 153 7.14 -6.44 8.36
C ALA A 153 6.40 -7.06 7.16
N GLY A 154 5.72 -6.24 6.35
CA GLY A 154 4.94 -6.69 5.21
C GLY A 154 3.53 -7.18 5.57
N ASN A 155 3.03 -6.93 6.78
CA ASN A 155 1.63 -7.21 7.10
C ASN A 155 0.75 -6.17 6.39
N ILE A 156 -0.31 -6.66 5.74
CA ILE A 156 -1.29 -5.83 5.03
C ILE A 156 -2.46 -5.53 5.96
N PHE A 157 -2.87 -4.27 6.02
CA PHE A 157 -4.02 -3.79 6.78
C PHE A 157 -4.94 -3.00 5.86
N PHE A 158 -6.25 -3.24 5.95
CA PHE A 158 -7.24 -2.48 5.19
C PHE A 158 -8.48 -2.20 6.02
N SER A 159 -9.21 -1.16 5.66
CA SER A 159 -10.48 -0.82 6.28
C SER A 159 -11.64 -1.49 5.53
N ASP A 160 -12.64 -1.94 6.28
CA ASP A 160 -13.85 -2.57 5.75
C ASP A 160 -15.13 -1.89 6.28
N PRO A 161 -15.35 -0.61 5.94
CA PRO A 161 -16.56 0.10 6.34
C PRO A 161 -17.82 -0.51 5.70
N ARG A 162 -18.96 -0.31 6.35
CA ARG A 162 -20.27 -0.43 5.71
C ARG A 162 -20.87 0.95 5.49
N TYR A 163 -20.94 1.36 4.23
CA TYR A 163 -21.65 2.57 3.84
C TYR A 163 -23.13 2.26 3.62
N GLY A 164 -24.01 3.14 4.11
CA GLY A 164 -25.46 2.97 3.97
C GLY A 164 -26.04 1.88 4.85
N ASP A 165 -27.07 1.21 4.31
CA ASP A 165 -27.86 0.20 5.01
C ASP A 165 -27.02 -1.01 5.43
N ARG A 166 -27.27 -1.56 6.62
CA ARG A 166 -26.49 -2.64 7.25
C ARG A 166 -27.13 -4.02 7.14
N ASP A 167 -28.31 -4.14 6.54
CA ASP A 167 -29.06 -5.40 6.48
C ASP A 167 -28.34 -6.51 5.69
N SER A 168 -27.41 -6.14 4.80
CA SER A 168 -26.63 -7.09 3.98
C SER A 168 -25.20 -7.33 4.49
N MET A 169 -24.88 -6.92 5.72
CA MET A 169 -23.57 -7.19 6.32
C MET A 169 -23.45 -8.67 6.66
N GLU A 170 -22.35 -9.29 6.23
CA GLU A 170 -22.02 -10.67 6.63
C GLU A 170 -20.98 -10.68 7.75
N MET A 171 -20.11 -9.66 7.79
CA MET A 171 -19.05 -9.46 8.79
C MET A 171 -19.33 -8.24 9.67
#